data_AF-A0A3A9KA65-F1
#
_entry.id   AF-A0A3A9KA65-F1
#
_cell.length_a   1.000
_cell.length_b   1.000
_cell.length_c   1.000
_cell.angle_alpha   90.00
_cell.angle_beta   90.00
_cell.angle_gamma   90.00
#
_symmetry.space_group_name_H-M   'P 1'
#
loop_
_entity.id
_entity.type
_entity.pdbx_description
1 polymer ?
#
loop_
_entity_poly.entity_id
_entity_poly.type
_entity_poly.pdbx_seq_one_letter_code
_entity_poly.pdbx_strand_id
1 'polypeptide(L)' 'MSIGETIIDPHLSYNPIIHVNNHFEAITGYKKEEVMYKNCRFPQEEVTNQEDTDIIREAIRNNTSTN' A
#
# COMPACT_ATOMS: atom_id res chain seq x y z
N MET A 1 21.29 -3.16 6.72
CA MET A 1 19.88 -2.74 6.60
C MET A 1 19.58 -2.68 5.11
N SER A 2 18.64 -3.49 4.63
CA SER A 2 18.24 -3.52 3.22
C SER A 2 16.90 -2.82 3.06
N ILE A 3 16.73 -2.05 1.98
CA ILE A 3 15.53 -1.26 1.72
C ILE A 3 14.77 -1.90 0.55
N GLY A 4 13.48 -2.18 0.76
CA GLY A 4 12.57 -2.58 -0.31
C GLY A 4 12.10 -1.36 -1.10
N GLU A 5 12.04 -1.47 -2.42
CA GLU A 5 11.69 -0.37 -3.32
C GLU A 5 10.48 -0.73 -4.17
N THR A 6 9.64 0.26 -4.43
CA THR A 6 8.50 0.18 -5.34
C THR A 6 8.39 1.50 -6.09
N ILE A 7 8.22 1.45 -7.41
CA ILE A 7 7.99 2.63 -8.26
C ILE A 7 6.63 2.47 -8.93
N ILE A 8 5.83 3.54 -8.91
CA ILE A 8 4.53 3.62 -9.56
C ILE A 8 4.56 4.62 -10.71
N ASP A 9 3.68 4.44 -11.70
CA ASP A 9 3.44 5.43 -12.74
C ASP A 9 2.10 6.15 -12.53
N PRO A 10 2.09 7.43 -12.11
CA PRO A 10 0.86 8.18 -11.90
C PRO A 10 0.16 8.62 -13.20
N HIS A 11 0.79 8.46 -14.36
CA HIS A 11 0.16 8.74 -15.66
C HIS A 11 -0.70 7.58 -16.16
N LEU A 12 -0.55 6.39 -15.57
CA LEU A 12 -1.36 5.23 -15.86
C LEU A 12 -2.56 5.15 -14.90
N SER A 13 -3.66 4.57 -15.38
CA SER A 13 -4.87 4.39 -14.58
C SER A 13 -4.58 3.56 -13.34
N TYR A 14 -5.04 4.03 -12.18
CA TYR A 14 -4.86 3.40 -10.86
C TYR A 14 -3.42 3.35 -10.33
N ASN A 15 -2.50 4.20 -10.79
CA ASN A 15 -1.14 4.31 -10.25
C ASN A 15 -0.43 2.94 -10.09
N PRO A 16 -0.33 2.15 -11.17
CA PRO A 16 0.19 0.80 -11.10
C PRO A 16 1.66 0.78 -10.72
N ILE A 17 2.06 -0.28 -10.01
CA ILE A 17 3.46 -0.60 -9.77
C ILE A 17 4.12 -0.98 -11.11
N ILE A 18 5.18 -0.25 -11.47
CA ILE A 18 5.98 -0.48 -12.68
C ILE A 18 7.37 -1.05 -12.36
N HIS A 19 7.76 -1.10 -11.09
CA HIS A 19 9.02 -1.69 -10.65
C HIS A 19 8.99 -2.07 -9.17
N VAL A 20 9.67 -3.17 -8.83
CA VAL A 20 10.10 -3.55 -7.47
C VAL A 20 11.51 -4.13 -7.52
N ASN A 21 12.26 -4.01 -6.42
CA ASN A 21 13.59 -4.58 -6.27
C ASN A 21 13.57 -5.95 -5.54
N ASN A 22 14.68 -6.69 -5.55
CA ASN A 22 14.74 -8.01 -4.90
C ASN A 22 14.57 -7.95 -3.38
N HIS A 23 14.91 -6.80 -2.76
CA HIS A 23 14.74 -6.62 -1.31
C HIS A 23 13.27 -6.46 -0.93
N PHE A 24 12.44 -5.88 -1.81
CA PHE A 24 10.99 -5.86 -1.64
C PHE A 24 10.46 -7.28 -1.52
N GLU A 25 10.86 -8.19 -2.42
CA GLU A 25 10.43 -9.59 -2.35
C GLU A 25 10.91 -10.26 -1.06
N ALA A 26 12.16 -10.01 -0.66
CA ALA A 26 12.74 -10.61 0.54
C ALA A 26 12.06 -10.14 1.84
N ILE A 27 11.61 -8.88 1.91
CA ILE A 27 11.00 -8.30 3.10
C ILE A 27 9.50 -8.59 3.17
N THR A 28 8.81 -8.56 2.03
CA THR A 28 7.34 -8.67 1.98
C THR A 28 6.85 -10.10 1.71
N GLY A 29 7.69 -10.94 1.11
CA GLY A 29 7.32 -12.30 0.67
C GLY A 29 6.59 -12.34 -0.68
N TYR A 30 6.10 -11.21 -1.19
CA TYR A 30 5.48 -11.14 -2.52
C TYR A 30 6.53 -11.26 -3.63
N LYS A 31 6.21 -12.01 -4.67
CA LYS A 31 6.98 -12.04 -5.90
C LYS A 31 6.69 -10.83 -6.76
N LYS A 32 7.70 -10.38 -7.52
CA LYS A 32 7.53 -9.29 -8.48
C LYS A 32 6.33 -9.54 -9.39
N GLU A 33 6.20 -10.74 -9.94
CA GLU A 33 5.13 -11.11 -10.87
C GLU A 33 3.73 -11.01 -10.25
N GLU A 34 3.62 -11.16 -8.93
CA GLU A 34 2.35 -11.05 -8.20
C GLU A 34 1.92 -9.60 -8.00
N VAL A 35 2.85 -8.63 -8.08
CA VAL A 35 2.61 -7.23 -7.71
C VAL A 35 2.71 -6.26 -8.89
N MET A 36 3.40 -6.64 -9.96
CA MET A 36 3.49 -5.81 -11.16
C MET A 36 2.10 -5.42 -11.66
N TYR A 37 1.95 -4.14 -12.00
CA TYR A 37 0.72 -3.53 -12.52
C TYR A 37 -0.48 -3.51 -11.56
N LYS A 38 -0.31 -3.90 -10.29
CA LYS A 38 -1.31 -3.68 -9.24
C LYS A 38 -1.18 -2.28 -8.66
N ASN A 39 -2.27 -1.77 -8.08
CA ASN A 39 -2.23 -0.57 -7.26
C ASN A 39 -1.42 -0.85 -5.98
N CYS A 40 -0.55 0.07 -5.56
CA CYS A 40 0.32 -0.09 -4.37
C CYS A 40 -0.46 -0.29 -3.05
N ARG A 41 -1.79 -0.07 -3.03
CA ARG A 41 -2.66 -0.33 -1.88
C ARG A 41 -3.14 -1.78 -1.79
N PHE A 42 -2.79 -2.64 -2.75
CA PHE A 42 -3.22 -4.04 -2.76
C PHE A 42 -2.97 -4.80 -1.43
N PRO A 43 -1.86 -4.57 -0.68
CA PRO A 43 -1.67 -5.30 0.57
C PRO A 43 -2.65 -4.87 1.66
N GLN A 44 -3.24 -3.67 1.56
CA GLN A 44 -4.21 -3.16 2.52
C GLN A 44 -5.56 -3.86 2.35
N GLU A 45 -5.92 -4.28 1.14
CA GLU A 45 -7.26 -4.81 0.85
C GLU A 45 -7.57 -6.09 1.63
N GLU A 46 -6.57 -6.91 1.96
CA GLU A 46 -6.76 -8.18 2.68
C GLU A 46 -6.79 -8.06 4.21
N VAL A 47 -6.26 -6.96 4.77
CA VAL A 47 -6.03 -6.83 6.23
C VAL A 47 -6.62 -5.58 6.86
N THR A 48 -7.23 -4.68 6.07
CA THR A 48 -7.79 -3.44 6.61
C THR A 48 -9.12 -3.67 7.32
N ASN A 49 -9.13 -3.54 8.65
CA ASN A 49 -10.35 -3.45 9.44
C ASN A 49 -11.11 -2.16 9.11
N GLN A 50 -12.33 -2.32 8.59
CA GLN A 50 -13.14 -1.16 8.19
C GLN A 50 -13.55 -0.30 9.39
N GLU A 51 -13.81 -0.89 10.56
CA GLU A 51 -14.18 -0.14 11.77
C GLU A 51 -13.07 0.83 12.19
N ASP A 52 -11.82 0.37 12.19
CA ASP A 52 -10.65 1.20 12.51
C ASP A 52 -10.47 2.33 11.48
N THR A 53 -10.73 2.06 10.19
CA THR A 53 -10.66 3.12 9.17
C THR A 53 -11.75 4.16 9.35
N ASP A 54 -12.94 3.78 9.82
CA ASP A 54 -14.04 4.70 10.05
C ASP A 54 -13.78 5.61 11.26
N ILE A 55 -13.19 5.06 12.34
CA ILE A 55 -12.73 5.84 13.49
C ILE A 55 -11.73 6.92 13.03
N ILE A 56 -10.74 6.54 12.23
CA ILE A 56 -9.75 7.48 11.69
C ILE A 56 -10.40 8.54 10.78
N ARG A 57 -11.33 8.12 9.90
CA ARG A 57 -12.04 9.06 9.00
C ARG A 57 -12.87 10.08 9.78
N GLU A 58 -13.58 9.65 10.82
CA GLU A 58 -14.37 10.53 11.67
C GLU A 58 -13.50 11.53 12.42
N ALA A 59 -12.41 11.06 13.02
CA ALA A 59 -11.45 11.92 13.73
C ALA A 59 -10.84 12.99 12.81
N ILE A 60 -10.50 12.65 11.56
CA ILE A 60 -10.02 13.63 10.56
C ILE A 60 -11.11 14.65 10.23
N ARG A 61 -12.36 14.22 9.99
CA ARG A 61 -13.47 15.14 9.68
C ARG A 61 -13.76 16.12 10.81
N ASN A 62 -13.61 15.66 12.05
CA ASN A 62 -13.87 16.45 13.26
C ASN A 62 -12.63 17.17 13.80
N ASN A 63 -11.46 16.95 13.20
CA ASN A 63 -10.16 17.44 13.66
C ASN A 63 -9.86 17.06 15.12
N THR A 64 -10.20 15.83 15.49
CA THR A 64 -9.99 15.23 16.82
C THR A 64 -8.97 14.09 16.76
N SER A 65 -8.51 13.60 17.92
CA SER A 65 -7.65 12.41 18.03
C SER A 65 -8.50 11.13 18.19
N THR A 66 -7.92 9.97 17.89
CA THR A 66 -8.55 8.63 18.02
C THR A 66 -8.17 7.90 19.32
N ASN A 67 -7.64 8.61 20.33
CA ASN A 67 -7.22 8.04 21.62
C ASN A 67 -8.39 7.70 22.55
#